data_AF-A0A7Y5GX82-F1
#
_entry.id   AF-A0A7Y5GX82-F1
#
_cell.length_a   1.000
_cell.length_b   1.000
_cell.length_c   1.000
_cell.angle_alpha   90.00
_cell.angle_beta   90.00
_cell.angle_gamma   90.00
#
_symmetry.space_group_name_H-M   'P 1'
#
loop_
_entity.id
_entity.type
_entity.pdbx_description
1 polymer ?
#
loop_
_entity_poly.entity_id
_entity_poly.type
_entity_poly.pdbx_seq_one_letter_code
_entity_poly.pdbx_strand_id
1 'polypeptide(L)'
;MGSDYNDVQVWWLRSGLSYSLSEMATMRLNSEAVDDPLQRSFRGNMFTWRTDIGAPFGTQFSVSVPAGSITAKDIAEEVMATGIGDIELRLRQNFAIFYHDAHPAIPRVRLSAGVGLPTGEPVDPDESDSNNAAKAAEAGLLPGVDEHEHSLLPDSALGVYNINAALGMGTTWLLADLDLWWDVHKEVVVFASSQNRVALHKSSVDMLLGPEIRGLVGVSTSAIVDWLSVSVGFELMWRGRHYEINGDEEEELLNSGGIWLSVVPTTEFRIADPISVHIGARVPLYQEVRGYQITDDWTLFAGITGTFSLSEPPSELPSANSVHPPAIAHAPSKRVDVAVRDGQAFAVADILVPNKITVIDYFADWCAPCIALGEELDVYVKENPHVVVQRVDIVDWESPAVAGHIKSEQGIPILDIYDTHGKLVQRLVQGETSRFREVIEGIGSR
;
A
#
# COMPACT_ATOMS: atom_id res chain seq x y z
N MET A 1 5.14 13.51 -36.96
CA MET A 1 5.65 13.78 -35.60
C MET A 1 5.10 15.12 -35.18
N GLY A 2 3.86 15.15 -34.68
CA GLY A 2 3.21 16.33 -34.13
C GLY A 2 2.95 16.05 -32.66
N SER A 3 3.48 16.91 -31.79
CA SER A 3 3.44 16.77 -30.33
C SER A 3 2.24 17.55 -29.76
N ASP A 4 1.14 16.85 -29.52
CA ASP A 4 0.09 17.31 -28.61
C ASP A 4 0.28 16.59 -27.27
N TYR A 5 1.26 17.04 -26.49
CA TYR A 5 1.49 16.65 -25.10
C TYR A 5 1.21 17.88 -24.22
N ASN A 6 -0.06 18.25 -24.09
CA ASN A 6 -0.52 19.25 -23.12
C ASN A 6 -1.50 18.59 -22.14
N ASP A 7 -1.11 17.45 -21.57
CA ASP A 7 -1.67 17.03 -20.29
C ASP A 7 -1.06 17.92 -19.21
N VAL A 8 -1.82 18.93 -18.79
CA VAL A 8 -1.48 19.73 -17.62
C VAL A 8 -1.68 18.84 -16.41
N GLN A 9 -0.64 18.07 -16.06
CA GLN A 9 -0.62 17.31 -14.83
C GLN A 9 -0.62 18.27 -13.65
N VAL A 10 -1.61 18.12 -12.78
CA VAL A 10 -1.83 18.95 -11.60
C VAL A 10 -1.18 18.27 -10.40
N TRP A 11 -0.64 19.07 -9.48
CA TRP A 11 -0.20 18.59 -8.17
C TRP A 11 -1.37 17.94 -7.43
N TRP A 12 -1.10 16.86 -6.70
CA TRP A 12 -2.10 16.21 -5.85
C TRP A 12 -1.56 16.00 -4.44
N LEU A 13 -2.49 15.97 -3.47
CA LEU A 13 -2.20 15.74 -2.06
C LEU A 13 -2.95 14.50 -1.59
N ARG A 14 -2.21 13.49 -1.13
CA ARG A 14 -2.79 12.30 -0.51
C ARG A 14 -2.31 12.22 0.93
N SER A 15 -3.22 12.06 1.87
CA SER A 15 -2.87 11.84 3.27
C SER A 15 -3.46 10.51 3.72
N GLY A 16 -2.60 9.62 4.18
CA GLY A 16 -2.97 8.31 4.67
C GLY A 16 -2.77 8.22 6.19
N LEU A 17 -3.65 7.49 6.84
CA LEU A 17 -3.41 7.04 8.20
C LEU A 17 -3.24 5.52 8.17
N SER A 18 -2.01 5.05 8.39
CA SER A 18 -1.73 3.62 8.50
C SER A 18 -1.63 3.22 9.96
N TYR A 19 -2.38 2.19 10.35
CA TYR A 19 -2.29 1.58 11.66
C TYR A 19 -1.63 0.21 11.50
N SER A 20 -0.31 0.17 11.58
CA SER A 20 0.42 -1.10 11.48
C SER A 20 0.80 -1.60 12.87
N LEU A 21 0.15 -2.66 13.33
CA LEU A 21 0.59 -3.46 14.49
C LEU A 21 1.68 -4.43 14.06
N SER A 22 2.79 -3.91 13.51
CA SER A 22 3.92 -4.76 13.18
C SER A 22 4.47 -5.41 14.46
N GLU A 23 4.57 -6.76 14.46
CA GLU A 23 5.21 -7.60 15.50
C GLU A 23 4.31 -8.03 16.71
N MET A 24 3.04 -8.40 16.43
CA MET A 24 2.04 -8.82 17.43
C MET A 24 2.44 -9.93 18.40
N ALA A 25 3.45 -10.74 18.10
CA ALA A 25 4.08 -11.64 19.07
C ALA A 25 5.35 -12.17 18.46
N THR A 26 6.49 -11.89 19.10
CA THR A 26 7.65 -12.75 18.93
C THR A 26 7.51 -13.89 19.92
N MET A 27 7.09 -15.06 19.43
CA MET A 27 7.08 -16.26 20.24
C MET A 27 8.42 -16.95 20.05
N ARG A 28 9.30 -16.79 21.04
CA ARG A 28 10.60 -17.46 21.05
C ARG A 28 10.39 -18.89 21.54
N LEU A 29 10.82 -19.86 20.73
CA LEU A 29 10.89 -21.25 21.14
C LEU A 29 12.37 -21.57 21.28
N ASN A 30 12.99 -20.94 22.29
CA ASN A 30 14.41 -21.11 22.52
C ASN A 30 14.66 -22.50 23.07
N SER A 31 15.20 -23.40 22.23
CA SER A 31 15.44 -24.79 22.63
C SER A 31 16.63 -24.95 23.58
N GLU A 32 17.44 -23.91 23.79
CA GLU A 32 18.71 -23.98 24.55
C GLU A 32 18.74 -23.16 25.86
N ALA A 33 17.71 -22.37 26.17
CA ALA A 33 17.63 -21.67 27.46
C ALA A 33 17.10 -22.63 28.53
N VAL A 34 18.02 -23.18 29.34
CA VAL A 34 17.77 -24.25 30.33
C VAL A 34 16.83 -23.81 31.47
N ASP A 35 16.64 -22.51 31.72
CA ASP A 35 15.93 -22.03 32.92
C ASP A 35 14.67 -21.18 32.69
N ASP A 36 14.38 -20.70 31.47
CA ASP A 36 13.09 -20.03 31.17
C ASP A 36 12.65 -20.25 29.71
N PRO A 37 11.79 -21.24 29.45
CA PRO A 37 11.47 -21.68 28.10
C PRO A 37 10.54 -20.74 27.31
N LEU A 38 10.07 -19.62 27.89
CA LEU A 38 9.02 -18.80 27.28
C LEU A 38 9.21 -17.29 27.49
N GLN A 39 10.33 -16.73 27.02
CA GLN A 39 10.38 -15.27 26.83
C GLN A 39 9.46 -14.85 25.68
N ARG A 40 8.46 -14.03 26.01
CA ARG A 40 7.53 -13.45 25.05
C ARG A 40 7.78 -11.96 24.98
N SER A 41 8.17 -11.47 23.80
CA SER A 41 8.23 -10.03 23.55
C SER A 41 7.14 -9.63 22.57
N PHE A 42 6.36 -8.64 22.98
CA PHE A 42 5.41 -7.92 22.14
C PHE A 42 6.06 -6.61 21.73
N ARG A 43 6.11 -6.32 20.43
CA ARG A 43 6.38 -4.97 19.94
C ARG A 43 5.23 -4.57 19.05
N GLY A 44 4.68 -3.39 19.26
CA GLY A 44 3.60 -2.87 18.44
C GLY A 44 3.83 -1.39 18.16
N ASN A 45 3.93 -1.03 16.89
CA ASN A 45 3.81 0.37 16.50
C ASN A 45 2.34 0.77 16.67
N MET A 46 2.08 1.89 17.37
CA MET A 46 0.71 2.30 17.65
C MET A 46 0.10 2.98 16.44
N PHE A 47 0.76 3.94 15.81
CA PHE A 47 0.27 4.48 14.53
C PHE A 47 1.40 5.08 13.70
N THR A 48 1.21 5.10 12.39
CA THR A 48 2.08 5.86 11.49
C THR A 48 1.21 6.76 10.63
N TRP A 49 1.33 8.06 10.86
CA TRP A 49 0.73 9.04 9.97
C TRP A 49 1.67 9.30 8.81
N ARG A 50 1.14 9.22 7.58
CA ARG A 50 1.92 9.45 6.37
C ARG A 50 1.20 10.41 5.45
N THR A 51 1.88 11.48 5.08
CA THR A 51 1.39 12.42 4.06
C THR A 51 2.29 12.39 2.85
N ASP A 52 1.66 12.32 1.69
CA ASP A 52 2.27 12.21 0.38
C ASP A 52 1.84 13.39 -0.50
N ILE A 53 2.80 14.17 -0.97
CA ILE A 53 2.60 15.28 -1.90
C ILE A 53 3.17 14.85 -3.24
N GLY A 54 2.30 14.65 -4.23
CA GLY A 54 2.68 14.25 -5.58
C GLY A 54 2.87 15.45 -6.50
N ALA A 55 3.95 15.45 -7.26
CA ALA A 55 4.18 16.36 -8.37
C ALA A 55 3.87 15.67 -9.71
N PRO A 56 3.64 16.45 -10.78
CA PRO A 56 3.68 15.95 -12.16
C PRO A 56 4.93 15.10 -12.41
N PHE A 57 4.85 14.10 -13.29
CA PHE A 57 5.97 13.19 -13.64
C PHE A 57 6.33 12.13 -12.58
N GLY A 58 5.44 11.83 -11.64
CA GLY A 58 5.61 10.69 -10.72
C GLY A 58 6.58 10.92 -9.57
N THR A 59 7.05 12.16 -9.39
CA THR A 59 7.78 12.55 -8.19
C THR A 59 6.80 12.70 -7.02
N GLN A 60 7.18 12.21 -5.85
CA GLN A 60 6.35 12.23 -4.64
C GLN A 60 7.23 12.54 -3.44
N PHE A 61 6.85 13.56 -2.67
CA PHE A 61 7.43 13.85 -1.38
C PHE A 61 6.58 13.21 -0.28
N SER A 62 7.20 12.48 0.63
CA SER A 62 6.53 11.77 1.72
C SER A 62 7.07 12.23 3.07
N VAL A 63 6.18 12.55 3.99
CA VAL A 63 6.48 12.73 5.42
C VAL A 63 5.79 11.59 6.18
N SER A 64 6.56 10.85 6.97
CA SER A 64 6.06 9.78 7.83
C SER A 64 6.41 10.08 9.28
N VAL A 65 5.40 10.07 10.14
CA VAL A 65 5.54 10.28 11.58
C VAL A 65 5.01 9.03 12.28
N PRO A 66 5.89 8.12 12.73
CA PRO A 66 5.49 7.05 13.61
C PRO A 66 5.24 7.63 15.00
N ALA A 67 4.18 7.20 15.65
CA ALA A 67 3.84 7.70 16.96
C ALA A 67 3.37 6.54 17.84
N GLY A 68 4.10 6.39 18.95
CA GLY A 68 3.97 5.29 19.89
C GLY A 68 4.58 3.98 19.37
N SER A 69 5.43 3.37 20.19
CA SER A 69 5.78 1.95 20.05
C SER A 69 5.65 1.31 21.43
N ILE A 70 4.77 0.33 21.58
CA ILE A 70 4.65 -0.42 22.83
C ILE A 70 5.60 -1.61 22.72
N THR A 71 6.52 -1.78 23.67
CA THR A 71 7.35 -2.98 23.76
C THR A 71 7.12 -3.62 25.12
N ALA A 72 6.37 -4.72 25.19
CA ALA A 72 6.27 -5.50 26.42
C ALA A 72 7.24 -6.68 26.35
N LYS A 73 8.08 -6.84 27.36
CA LYS A 73 9.03 -7.96 27.47
C LYS A 73 8.67 -8.75 28.71
N ASP A 74 8.23 -9.99 28.51
CA ASP A 74 7.60 -10.84 29.52
C ASP A 74 6.28 -10.25 30.02
N ILE A 75 5.20 -11.06 30.01
CA ILE A 75 3.82 -10.59 30.24
C ILE A 75 3.63 -9.93 31.63
N ALA A 76 4.62 -10.04 32.52
CA ALA A 76 4.65 -9.42 33.84
C ALA A 76 5.35 -8.05 33.90
N GLU A 77 6.19 -7.67 32.93
CA GLU A 77 6.93 -6.40 32.94
C GLU A 77 6.48 -5.52 31.77
N GLU A 78 5.50 -4.65 32.03
CA GLU A 78 4.96 -3.75 31.02
C GLU A 78 5.86 -2.51 30.91
N VAL A 79 6.72 -2.50 29.89
CA VAL A 79 7.54 -1.34 29.54
C VAL A 79 6.80 -0.49 28.50
N MET A 80 6.08 0.54 28.95
CA MET A 80 5.39 1.46 28.06
C MET A 80 6.33 2.59 27.58
N ALA A 81 6.96 2.38 26.43
CA ALA A 81 7.67 3.43 25.71
C ALA A 81 6.69 4.35 24.97
N THR A 82 6.24 5.44 25.62
CA THR A 82 5.37 6.44 24.95
C THR A 82 6.21 7.57 24.35
N GLY A 83 6.13 7.76 23.03
CA GLY A 83 6.65 8.95 22.37
C GLY A 83 6.60 8.89 20.86
N ILE A 84 7.00 9.98 20.23
CA ILE A 84 7.03 10.15 18.77
C ILE A 84 8.30 9.45 18.28
N GLY A 85 8.17 8.46 17.39
CA GLY A 85 9.33 7.82 16.77
C GLY A 85 9.91 8.68 15.65
N ASP A 86 11.04 8.26 15.09
CA ASP A 86 11.80 9.05 14.12
C ASP A 86 10.94 9.56 12.95
N ILE A 87 10.99 10.87 12.69
CA ILE A 87 10.33 11.47 11.54
C ILE A 87 11.12 11.08 10.29
N GLU A 88 10.46 10.42 9.33
CA GLU A 88 11.07 10.13 8.05
C GLU A 88 10.59 11.10 6.97
N LEU A 89 11.54 11.69 6.26
CA LEU A 89 11.33 12.51 5.08
C LEU A 89 11.86 11.76 3.87
N ARG A 90 11.04 11.49 2.86
CA ARG A 90 11.46 10.76 1.65
C ARG A 90 11.05 11.50 0.38
N LEU A 91 11.95 11.57 -0.58
CA LEU A 91 11.66 11.90 -1.97
C LEU A 91 11.59 10.60 -2.77
N ARG A 92 10.50 10.39 -3.50
CA ARG A 92 10.25 9.21 -4.31
C ARG A 92 10.08 9.61 -5.77
N GLN A 93 10.59 8.79 -6.68
CA GLN A 93 10.43 8.96 -8.12
C GLN A 93 9.90 7.66 -8.71
N ASN A 94 8.73 7.71 -9.33
CA ASN A 94 8.17 6.60 -10.09
C ASN A 94 8.55 6.79 -11.57
N PHE A 95 9.21 5.81 -12.18
CA PHE A 95 9.62 5.86 -13.60
C PHE A 95 8.64 5.13 -14.53
N ALA A 96 7.57 4.57 -13.96
CA ALA A 96 6.64 3.66 -14.64
C ALA A 96 5.58 4.34 -15.53
N ILE A 97 5.51 5.67 -15.57
CA ILE A 97 4.27 6.35 -15.99
C ILE A 97 4.06 6.39 -17.52
N PHE A 98 5.10 6.18 -18.34
CA PHE A 98 4.99 6.45 -19.79
C PHE A 98 4.96 5.23 -20.71
N TYR A 99 5.28 4.02 -20.23
CA TYR A 99 5.46 2.86 -21.10
C TYR A 99 4.66 1.62 -20.73
N HIS A 100 4.09 1.57 -19.52
CA HIS A 100 3.47 0.35 -19.01
C HIS A 100 2.20 -0.05 -19.78
N ASP A 101 1.34 0.91 -20.11
CA ASP A 101 0.07 0.61 -20.82
C ASP A 101 0.31 0.05 -22.23
N ALA A 102 1.45 0.39 -22.85
CA ALA A 102 1.85 -0.17 -24.13
C ALA A 102 2.50 -1.56 -24.01
N HIS A 103 3.16 -1.85 -22.89
CA HIS A 103 3.98 -3.05 -22.70
C HIS A 103 3.93 -3.54 -21.24
N PRO A 104 2.96 -4.39 -20.86
CA PRO A 104 2.84 -4.93 -19.49
C PRO A 104 4.04 -5.79 -19.05
N ALA A 105 4.93 -6.13 -19.99
CA ALA A 105 6.18 -6.84 -19.71
C ALA A 105 7.29 -5.95 -19.11
N ILE A 106 7.12 -4.63 -19.03
CA ILE A 106 8.14 -3.72 -18.50
C ILE A 106 7.92 -3.53 -16.99
N PRO A 107 8.93 -3.81 -16.14
CA PRO A 107 8.79 -3.63 -14.71
C PRO A 107 8.62 -2.16 -14.35
N ARG A 108 7.74 -1.90 -13.39
CA ARG A 108 7.56 -0.61 -12.75
C ARG A 108 8.70 -0.38 -11.78
N VAL A 109 9.43 0.71 -11.95
CA VAL A 109 10.57 1.08 -11.10
C VAL A 109 10.22 2.29 -10.26
N ARG A 110 10.47 2.19 -8.95
CA ARG A 110 10.44 3.32 -8.01
C ARG A 110 11.78 3.42 -7.30
N LEU A 111 12.31 4.63 -7.27
CA LEU A 111 13.45 4.99 -6.44
C LEU A 111 12.99 5.91 -5.33
N SER A 112 13.52 5.76 -4.13
CA SER A 112 13.39 6.77 -3.09
C SER A 112 14.68 7.01 -2.35
N ALA A 113 14.86 8.25 -1.92
CA ALA A 113 15.94 8.66 -1.04
C ALA A 113 15.36 9.57 0.04
N GLY A 114 15.90 9.50 1.25
CA GLY A 114 15.33 10.22 2.38
C GLY A 114 16.26 10.32 3.57
N VAL A 115 15.76 10.99 4.60
CA VAL A 115 16.40 11.10 5.89
C VAL A 115 15.42 10.75 7.01
N GLY A 116 15.89 9.98 7.99
CA GLY A 116 15.19 9.75 9.26
C GLY A 116 15.77 10.67 10.32
N LEU A 117 14.93 11.46 10.99
CA LEU A 117 15.31 12.42 12.01
C LEU A 117 14.82 11.94 13.38
N PRO A 118 15.68 11.88 14.40
CA PRO A 118 15.27 11.51 15.74
C PRO A 118 14.36 12.58 16.35
N THR A 119 13.34 12.15 17.09
CA THR A 119 12.36 13.05 17.75
C THR A 119 12.37 12.95 19.28
N GLY A 120 13.20 12.08 19.85
CA GLY A 120 13.38 11.94 21.29
C GLY A 120 14.84 12.11 21.68
N GLU A 121 15.06 12.64 22.87
CA GLU A 121 16.33 12.46 23.58
C GLU A 121 16.30 11.05 24.22
N PRO A 122 17.38 10.25 24.10
CA PRO A 122 17.48 9.04 24.89
C PRO A 122 17.46 9.44 26.36
N VAL A 123 16.51 8.89 27.11
CA VAL A 123 16.52 9.01 28.56
C VAL A 123 17.64 8.13 29.05
N ASP A 124 18.65 8.73 29.68
CA ASP A 124 19.70 7.98 30.34
C ASP A 124 19.05 7.14 31.47
N PRO A 125 19.08 5.80 31.38
CA PRO A 125 18.47 4.96 32.41
C PRO A 125 19.06 5.27 33.80
N ASP A 126 20.34 5.62 33.87
CA ASP A 126 21.03 5.89 35.12
C ASP A 126 20.62 7.23 35.75
N GLU A 127 20.17 8.21 34.96
CA GLU A 127 19.72 9.51 35.46
C GLU A 127 18.28 9.46 36.00
N SER A 128 17.49 8.46 35.58
CA SER A 128 16.07 8.32 35.94
C SER A 128 15.85 7.65 37.31
N ASP A 129 16.77 6.77 37.73
CA ASP A 129 16.58 5.93 38.93
C ASP A 129 16.93 6.64 40.24
N SER A 130 18.00 7.46 40.27
CA SER A 130 18.42 8.08 41.54
C SER A 130 17.61 9.32 41.92
N ASN A 131 17.12 10.08 40.93
CA ASN A 131 16.45 11.36 41.18
C ASN A 131 14.92 11.26 41.26
N ASN A 132 14.28 10.32 40.57
CA ASN A 132 12.82 10.21 40.60
C ASN A 132 12.32 9.44 41.84
N ALA A 133 13.02 8.39 42.28
CA ALA A 133 12.71 7.72 43.54
C ALA A 133 12.93 8.66 44.74
N ALA A 134 14.03 9.43 44.73
CA ALA A 134 14.31 10.44 45.76
C ALA A 134 13.30 11.60 45.74
N LYS A 135 12.93 12.13 44.56
CA LYS A 135 11.89 13.17 44.45
C LYS A 135 10.49 12.67 44.80
N ALA A 136 10.15 11.41 44.49
CA ALA A 136 8.86 10.81 44.88
C ALA A 136 8.78 10.56 46.40
N ALA A 137 9.90 10.18 47.02
CA ALA A 137 10.03 10.09 48.47
C ALA A 137 9.95 11.47 49.15
N GLU A 138 10.66 12.48 48.63
CA GLU A 138 10.59 13.87 49.14
C GLU A 138 9.21 14.51 48.95
N ALA A 139 8.48 14.15 47.89
CA ALA A 139 7.12 14.63 47.65
C ALA A 139 6.06 13.94 48.55
N GLY A 140 6.46 12.99 49.41
CA GLY A 140 5.54 12.27 50.30
C GLY A 140 4.48 11.44 49.57
N LEU A 141 4.73 11.09 48.31
CA LEU A 141 3.82 10.31 47.47
C LEU A 141 3.94 8.80 47.70
N LEU A 142 4.99 8.37 48.40
CA LEU A 142 5.14 7.01 48.89
C LEU A 142 4.68 6.96 50.35
N PRO A 143 3.76 6.04 50.73
CA PRO A 143 3.33 5.88 52.12
C PRO A 143 4.56 5.54 52.97
N GLY A 144 4.73 6.26 54.08
CA GLY A 144 5.88 6.15 54.97
C GLY A 144 6.16 4.69 55.33
N VAL A 145 7.25 4.17 54.80
CA VAL A 145 7.80 2.88 55.21
C VAL A 145 8.55 3.15 56.51
N ASP A 146 7.92 2.85 57.65
CA ASP A 146 8.58 2.89 58.96
C ASP A 146 9.76 1.90 58.94
N GLU A 147 10.98 2.39 59.22
CA GLU A 147 12.25 1.63 59.22
C GLU A 147 12.36 0.58 60.37
N HIS A 148 11.24 0.11 60.92
CA HIS A 148 11.20 -0.75 62.09
C HIS A 148 10.33 -1.99 61.87
N GLU A 149 10.68 -2.85 60.91
CA GLU A 149 10.42 -4.31 61.00
C GLU A 149 11.18 -5.10 59.92
N HIS A 150 12.40 -5.53 60.24
CA HIS A 150 13.08 -6.61 59.50
C HIS A 150 12.53 -7.96 59.97
N SER A 151 11.44 -8.46 59.40
CA SER A 151 11.16 -9.90 59.42
C SER A 151 10.31 -10.38 58.24
N LEU A 152 10.94 -11.21 57.40
CA LEU A 152 10.34 -12.32 56.66
C LEU A 152 9.13 -11.99 55.76
N LEU A 153 9.36 -11.27 54.67
CA LEU A 153 8.57 -11.44 53.45
C LEU A 153 9.45 -12.15 52.40
N PRO A 154 8.91 -13.13 51.65
CA PRO A 154 9.65 -13.79 50.58
C PRO A 154 9.96 -12.81 49.46
N ASP A 155 11.21 -12.84 48.97
CA ASP A 155 11.82 -11.99 47.92
C ASP A 155 11.13 -12.05 46.53
N SER A 156 9.87 -12.49 46.43
CA SER A 156 9.23 -12.82 45.15
C SER A 156 8.06 -11.91 44.75
N ALA A 157 7.93 -10.69 45.29
CA ALA A 157 6.73 -9.87 45.01
C ALA A 157 6.92 -8.34 45.02
N LEU A 158 8.13 -7.83 44.78
CA LEU A 158 8.32 -6.42 44.41
C LEU A 158 8.80 -6.37 42.96
N GLY A 159 7.85 -6.44 42.03
CA GLY A 159 8.09 -6.11 40.63
C GLY A 159 8.42 -4.63 40.55
N VAL A 160 9.70 -4.31 40.40
CA VAL A 160 10.16 -3.00 39.95
C VAL A 160 9.69 -2.87 38.51
N TYR A 161 8.80 -1.92 38.24
CA TYR A 161 8.33 -1.63 36.89
C TYR A 161 9.37 -0.74 36.21
N ASN A 162 10.22 -1.32 35.36
CA ASN A 162 11.18 -0.55 34.57
C ASN A 162 10.51 0.00 33.32
N ILE A 163 10.30 1.31 33.23
CA ILE A 163 9.81 1.95 32.00
C ILE A 163 11.00 2.40 31.15
N ASN A 164 11.58 1.50 30.36
CA ASN A 164 12.52 1.86 29.30
C ASN A 164 11.79 2.35 28.05
N ALA A 165 11.58 3.67 27.97
CA ALA A 165 11.11 4.32 26.76
C ALA A 165 12.25 4.50 25.75
N ALA A 166 12.53 3.48 24.93
CA ALA A 166 13.45 3.62 23.80
C ALA A 166 12.76 4.40 22.66
N LEU A 167 12.71 5.73 22.80
CA LEU A 167 12.47 6.64 21.70
C LEU A 167 13.70 6.61 20.78
N GLY A 168 13.50 6.79 19.48
CA GLY A 168 14.51 6.51 18.45
C GLY A 168 15.90 7.00 18.85
N MET A 169 16.91 6.17 18.59
CA MET A 169 18.24 6.18 19.24
C MET A 169 19.11 7.42 18.93
N GLY A 170 18.53 8.62 18.84
CA GLY A 170 19.24 9.86 18.53
C GLY A 170 19.98 9.83 17.19
N THR A 171 19.69 8.86 16.32
CA THR A 171 20.48 8.60 15.11
C THR A 171 19.77 9.14 13.88
N THR A 172 20.43 10.03 13.17
CA THR A 172 19.97 10.46 11.85
C THR A 172 20.37 9.42 10.81
N TRP A 173 19.40 8.95 10.04
CA TRP A 173 19.62 7.95 8.99
C TRP A 173 19.53 8.56 7.60
N LEU A 174 20.42 8.16 6.71
CA LEU A 174 20.22 8.25 5.26
C LEU A 174 19.47 7.00 4.81
N LEU A 175 18.38 7.20 4.08
CA LEU A 175 17.52 6.14 3.55
C LEU A 175 17.62 6.11 2.03
N ALA A 176 17.76 4.93 1.45
CA ALA A 176 17.67 4.73 0.00
C ALA A 176 16.92 3.43 -0.31
N ASP A 177 15.85 3.55 -1.08
CA ASP A 177 15.02 2.41 -1.47
C ASP A 177 14.92 2.27 -2.99
N LEU A 178 14.81 1.02 -3.43
CA LEU A 178 14.51 0.62 -4.79
C LEU A 178 13.36 -0.37 -4.72
N ASP A 179 12.27 -0.09 -5.42
CA ASP A 179 11.19 -1.03 -5.58
C ASP A 179 10.96 -1.32 -7.07
N LEU A 180 10.72 -2.59 -7.37
CA LEU A 180 10.45 -3.14 -8.68
C LEU A 180 9.18 -3.99 -8.61
N TRP A 181 8.25 -3.78 -9.54
CA TRP A 181 7.08 -4.63 -9.71
C TRP A 181 6.93 -5.03 -11.17
N TRP A 182 6.58 -6.28 -11.42
CA TRP A 182 6.39 -6.82 -12.76
C TRP A 182 5.10 -7.63 -12.78
N ASP A 183 4.13 -7.12 -13.54
CA ASP A 183 2.85 -7.78 -13.79
C ASP A 183 3.05 -8.91 -14.82
N VAL A 184 3.42 -10.11 -14.36
CA VAL A 184 3.70 -11.27 -15.24
C VAL A 184 2.42 -11.96 -15.72
N HIS A 185 1.31 -11.76 -15.00
CA HIS A 185 -0.04 -12.16 -15.37
C HIS A 185 -1.04 -11.14 -14.79
N LYS A 186 -2.30 -11.14 -15.26
CA LYS A 186 -3.35 -10.22 -14.78
C LYS A 186 -3.54 -10.21 -13.25
N GLU A 187 -3.17 -11.32 -12.61
CA GLU A 187 -3.39 -11.58 -11.19
C GLU A 187 -2.10 -11.99 -10.47
N VAL A 188 -0.95 -11.92 -11.15
CA VAL A 188 0.34 -12.35 -10.59
C VAL A 188 1.37 -11.25 -10.80
N VAL A 189 1.93 -10.78 -9.70
CA VAL A 189 2.94 -9.73 -9.66
C VAL A 189 4.21 -10.30 -9.07
N VAL A 190 5.32 -10.23 -9.80
CA VAL A 190 6.66 -10.44 -9.24
C VAL A 190 7.16 -9.11 -8.72
N PHE A 191 7.70 -9.09 -7.51
CA PHE A 191 8.23 -7.87 -6.92
C PHE A 191 9.63 -8.08 -6.36
N ALA A 192 10.41 -7.01 -6.37
CA ALA A 192 11.69 -6.94 -5.68
C ALA A 192 11.82 -5.56 -5.04
N SER A 193 12.15 -5.50 -3.76
CA SER A 193 12.44 -4.26 -3.06
C SER A 193 13.77 -4.34 -2.32
N SER A 194 14.41 -3.18 -2.15
CA SER A 194 15.62 -3.02 -1.37
C SER A 194 15.49 -1.77 -0.52
N GLN A 195 15.80 -1.85 0.76
CA GLN A 195 15.89 -0.73 1.69
C GLN A 195 17.30 -0.67 2.25
N ASN A 196 17.93 0.48 2.15
CA ASN A 196 19.30 0.72 2.59
C ASN A 196 19.28 1.86 3.61
N ARG A 197 19.94 1.66 4.73
CA ARG A 197 20.05 2.63 5.81
C ARG A 197 21.51 2.83 6.19
N VAL A 198 21.94 4.07 6.29
CA VAL A 198 23.28 4.43 6.74
C VAL A 198 23.17 5.52 7.79
N ALA A 199 23.75 5.32 8.97
CA ALA A 199 23.78 6.35 9.99
C ALA A 199 24.66 7.52 9.51
N LEU A 200 24.14 8.75 9.57
CA LEU A 200 24.85 9.97 9.16
C LEU A 200 25.60 10.62 10.33
N HIS A 201 25.17 10.37 11.56
CA HIS A 201 25.76 10.95 12.75
C HIS A 201 25.84 9.91 13.87
N LYS A 202 26.76 10.13 14.80
CA LYS A 202 26.84 9.37 16.06
C LYS A 202 25.56 9.63 16.84
N SER A 203 24.97 8.59 17.43
CA SER A 203 23.87 8.81 18.38
C SER A 203 24.36 9.60 19.59
N SER A 204 23.46 10.24 20.32
CA SER A 204 23.77 10.85 21.62
C SER A 204 24.19 9.85 22.70
N VAL A 205 24.01 8.54 22.49
CA VAL A 205 24.51 7.46 23.36
C VAL A 205 25.85 6.88 22.88
N ASP A 206 26.61 7.68 22.12
CA ASP A 206 27.95 7.32 21.62
C ASP A 206 28.06 6.02 20.79
N MET A 207 26.92 5.49 20.32
CA MET A 207 26.87 4.35 19.41
C MET A 207 27.00 4.79 17.94
N LEU A 208 27.88 4.11 17.21
CA LEU A 208 27.98 4.18 15.76
C LEU A 208 27.24 3.00 15.15
N LEU A 209 26.06 3.26 14.57
CA LEU A 209 25.29 2.20 13.95
C LEU A 209 25.82 1.90 12.54
N GLY A 210 26.34 0.69 12.32
CA GLY A 210 26.67 0.17 11.01
C GLY A 210 25.50 0.21 10.00
N PRO A 211 25.82 0.21 8.70
CA PRO A 211 24.81 0.24 7.65
C PRO A 211 23.92 -1.00 7.67
N GLU A 212 22.67 -0.84 7.28
CA GLU A 212 21.70 -1.93 7.11
C GLU A 212 21.24 -1.99 5.65
N ILE A 213 21.21 -3.19 5.08
CA ILE A 213 20.66 -3.48 3.76
C ILE A 213 19.60 -4.56 3.94
N ARG A 214 18.41 -4.33 3.40
CA ARG A 214 17.32 -5.31 3.41
C ARG A 214 16.77 -5.43 2.00
N GLY A 215 16.95 -6.58 1.38
CA GLY A 215 16.33 -6.96 0.11
C GLY A 215 15.14 -7.88 0.34
N LEU A 216 14.10 -7.76 -0.47
CA LEU A 216 12.96 -8.66 -0.49
C LEU A 216 12.63 -8.97 -1.95
N VAL A 217 12.51 -10.24 -2.32
CA VAL A 217 12.07 -10.66 -3.66
C VAL A 217 10.94 -11.66 -3.51
N GLY A 218 9.84 -11.47 -4.23
CA GLY A 218 8.67 -12.31 -4.04
C GLY A 218 7.69 -12.31 -5.19
N VAL A 219 6.62 -13.06 -4.98
CA VAL A 219 5.48 -13.15 -5.87
C VAL A 219 4.22 -12.88 -5.06
N SER A 220 3.31 -12.09 -5.63
CA SER A 220 2.00 -11.78 -5.09
C SER A 220 0.92 -12.21 -6.08
N THR A 221 -0.21 -12.69 -5.58
CA THR A 221 -1.37 -13.01 -6.40
C THR A 221 -2.68 -12.55 -5.77
N SER A 222 -3.54 -11.98 -6.61
CA SER A 222 -4.92 -11.61 -6.28
C SER A 222 -5.94 -12.60 -6.89
N ALA A 223 -5.48 -13.73 -7.42
CA ALA A 223 -6.23 -14.61 -8.33
C ALA A 223 -7.41 -15.37 -7.71
N ILE A 224 -7.56 -15.36 -6.38
CA ILE A 224 -8.59 -16.19 -5.73
C ILE A 224 -9.93 -15.43 -5.70
N VAL A 225 -9.91 -14.15 -5.29
CA VAL A 225 -11.08 -13.27 -5.14
C VAL A 225 -10.61 -11.81 -4.96
N ASP A 226 -11.39 -10.83 -5.42
CA ASP A 226 -11.06 -9.38 -5.36
C ASP A 226 -10.87 -8.80 -3.94
N TRP A 227 -11.18 -9.58 -2.90
CA TRP A 227 -10.99 -9.20 -1.50
C TRP A 227 -9.78 -9.87 -0.85
N LEU A 228 -9.08 -10.77 -1.54
CA LEU A 228 -7.96 -11.54 -0.98
C LEU A 228 -6.74 -11.48 -1.88
N SER A 229 -5.61 -11.09 -1.30
CA SER A 229 -4.29 -11.16 -1.92
C SER A 229 -3.37 -12.03 -1.07
N VAL A 230 -2.60 -12.89 -1.72
CA VAL A 230 -1.61 -13.76 -1.06
C VAL A 230 -0.27 -13.50 -1.69
N SER A 231 0.77 -13.33 -0.88
CA SER A 231 2.13 -13.15 -1.34
C SER A 231 3.11 -14.00 -0.55
N VAL A 232 4.20 -14.37 -1.20
CA VAL A 232 5.35 -15.03 -0.59
C VAL A 232 6.60 -14.33 -1.08
N GLY A 233 7.44 -13.87 -0.15
CA GLY A 233 8.73 -13.27 -0.46
C GLY A 233 9.88 -13.93 0.28
N PHE A 234 11.09 -13.75 -0.24
CA PHE A 234 12.35 -14.07 0.41
C PHE A 234 13.06 -12.78 0.79
N GLU A 235 13.29 -12.58 2.07
CA GLU A 235 13.94 -11.40 2.64
C GLU A 235 15.40 -11.73 2.97
N LEU A 236 16.33 -10.97 2.41
CA LEU A 236 17.75 -10.99 2.77
C LEU A 236 18.07 -9.69 3.52
N MET A 237 18.44 -9.79 4.79
CA MET A 237 18.90 -8.67 5.59
C MET A 237 20.38 -8.83 5.90
N TRP A 238 21.14 -7.76 5.74
CA TRP A 238 22.52 -7.64 6.18
C TRP A 238 22.64 -6.40 7.04
N ARG A 239 23.31 -6.53 8.18
CA ARG A 239 23.61 -5.40 9.06
C ARG A 239 25.09 -5.40 9.38
N GLY A 240 25.72 -4.24 9.16
CA GLY A 240 27.10 -3.98 9.53
C GLY A 240 27.31 -3.97 11.04
N ARG A 241 28.57 -3.96 11.45
CA ARG A 241 28.97 -3.90 12.86
C ARG A 241 28.62 -2.55 13.47
N HIS A 242 28.33 -2.56 14.77
CA HIS A 242 28.15 -1.37 15.59
C HIS A 242 29.39 -1.21 16.48
N TYR A 243 29.77 0.04 16.70
CA TYR A 243 30.91 0.38 17.56
C TYR A 243 30.41 1.32 18.65
N GLU A 244 30.82 1.06 19.88
CA GLU A 244 30.68 1.98 20.99
C GLU A 244 31.99 2.75 21.11
N ILE A 245 31.88 4.06 21.27
CA ILE A 245 33.06 4.93 21.37
C ILE A 245 33.16 5.38 22.82
N ASN A 246 34.04 4.72 23.57
CA ASN A 246 34.35 5.04 24.95
C ASN A 246 35.57 5.98 24.99
N GLY A 247 35.31 7.29 24.90
CA GLY A 247 36.37 8.30 24.82
C GLY A 247 37.06 8.28 23.45
N ASP A 248 38.37 8.02 23.43
CA ASP A 248 39.18 7.91 22.21
C ASP A 248 39.30 6.46 21.69
N GLU A 249 38.77 5.47 22.42
CA GLU A 249 38.82 4.06 22.04
C GLU A 249 37.51 3.62 21.38
N GLU A 250 37.62 2.98 20.20
CA GLU A 250 36.50 2.33 19.52
C GLU A 250 36.45 0.86 19.98
N GLU A 251 35.41 0.51 20.74
CA GLU A 251 35.14 -0.87 21.13
C GLU A 251 34.05 -1.45 20.23
N GLU A 252 34.33 -2.59 19.59
CA GLU A 252 33.31 -3.31 18.83
C GLU A 252 32.26 -3.82 19.82
N LEU A 253 31.02 -3.34 19.70
CA LEU A 253 29.92 -3.83 20.51
C LEU A 253 29.75 -5.32 20.21
N LEU A 254 29.95 -6.13 21.24
CA LEU A 254 29.44 -7.50 21.27
C LEU A 254 27.95 -7.38 20.92
N ASN A 255 27.50 -8.10 19.87
CA ASN A 255 26.10 -8.23 19.45
C ASN A 255 25.66 -7.27 18.35
N SER A 256 26.55 -6.95 17.42
CA SER A 256 26.24 -5.98 16.38
C SER A 256 26.32 -6.54 14.96
N GLY A 257 25.15 -6.87 14.41
CA GLY A 257 24.99 -7.16 12.99
C GLY A 257 25.05 -8.63 12.63
N GLY A 258 25.05 -8.89 11.32
CA GLY A 258 24.86 -10.24 10.81
C GLY A 258 24.20 -10.29 9.44
N ILE A 259 23.80 -11.48 9.05
CA ILE A 259 23.05 -11.76 7.84
C ILE A 259 21.88 -12.69 8.16
N TRP A 260 20.72 -12.37 7.63
CA TRP A 260 19.48 -13.12 7.80
C TRP A 260 18.85 -13.37 6.45
N LEU A 261 18.47 -14.61 6.18
CA LEU A 261 17.61 -14.97 5.07
C LEU A 261 16.31 -15.51 5.66
N SER A 262 15.18 -14.95 5.27
CA SER A 262 13.86 -15.36 5.74
C SER A 262 12.89 -15.57 4.58
N VAL A 263 11.86 -16.39 4.79
CA VAL A 263 10.66 -16.41 3.94
C VAL A 263 9.53 -15.67 4.64
N VAL A 264 8.76 -14.91 3.87
CA VAL A 264 7.74 -13.98 4.36
C VAL A 264 6.40 -14.25 3.64
N PRO A 265 5.63 -15.28 4.05
CA PRO A 265 4.25 -15.43 3.61
C PRO A 265 3.38 -14.32 4.20
N THR A 266 2.59 -13.66 3.36
CA THR A 266 1.65 -12.60 3.76
C THR A 266 0.31 -12.80 3.07
N THR A 267 -0.77 -12.56 3.79
CA THR A 267 -2.13 -12.53 3.27
C THR A 267 -2.75 -11.17 3.57
N GLU A 268 -3.39 -10.56 2.57
CA GLU A 268 -4.10 -9.29 2.68
C GLU A 268 -5.59 -9.49 2.36
N PHE A 269 -6.43 -8.93 3.22
CA PHE A 269 -7.88 -8.94 3.16
C PHE A 269 -8.38 -7.52 2.96
N ARG A 270 -9.07 -7.26 1.86
CA ARG A 270 -9.75 -5.98 1.63
C ARG A 270 -11.13 -6.03 2.27
N ILE A 271 -11.30 -5.31 3.37
CA ILE A 271 -12.55 -5.34 4.16
C ILE A 271 -13.58 -4.40 3.56
N ALA A 272 -13.15 -3.20 3.20
CA ALA A 272 -13.93 -2.16 2.54
C ALA A 272 -12.94 -1.27 1.79
N ASP A 273 -13.34 -0.56 0.74
CA ASP A 273 -12.48 0.50 0.22
C ASP A 273 -12.59 1.71 1.18
N PRO A 274 -11.48 2.25 1.73
CA PRO A 274 -10.06 1.99 1.42
C PRO A 274 -9.26 1.24 2.51
N ILE A 275 -9.92 0.36 3.27
CA ILE A 275 -9.40 -0.39 4.43
C ILE A 275 -9.03 -1.83 4.04
N SER A 276 -7.76 -2.19 4.27
CA SER A 276 -7.27 -3.57 4.21
C SER A 276 -6.65 -4.02 5.53
N VAL A 277 -6.66 -5.33 5.75
CA VAL A 277 -6.00 -6.01 6.87
C VAL A 277 -5.01 -7.00 6.30
N HIS A 278 -3.77 -6.98 6.76
CA HIS A 278 -2.77 -7.95 6.38
C HIS A 278 -2.29 -8.75 7.59
N ILE A 279 -1.96 -10.02 7.36
CA ILE A 279 -1.39 -10.93 8.35
C ILE A 279 -0.26 -11.68 7.66
N GLY A 280 0.87 -11.84 8.34
CA GLY A 280 1.99 -12.59 7.81
C GLY A 280 2.91 -13.12 8.89
N ALA A 281 3.90 -13.89 8.43
CA ALA A 281 4.95 -14.42 9.26
C ALA A 281 6.31 -14.16 8.58
N ARG A 282 7.35 -13.93 9.37
CA ARG A 282 8.75 -13.99 8.93
C ARG A 282 9.34 -15.24 9.54
N VAL A 283 9.76 -16.16 8.67
CA VAL A 283 10.34 -17.45 9.04
C VAL A 283 11.79 -17.48 8.57
N PRO A 284 12.79 -17.47 9.47
CA PRO A 284 14.18 -17.50 9.10
C PRO A 284 14.54 -18.85 8.48
N LEU A 285 15.27 -18.78 7.38
CA LEU A 285 15.86 -19.91 6.68
C LEU A 285 17.36 -20.03 7.00
N TYR A 286 18.03 -18.90 7.22
CA TYR A 286 19.44 -18.82 7.62
C TYR A 286 19.65 -17.57 8.47
N GLN A 287 20.42 -17.69 9.55
CA GLN A 287 20.81 -16.57 10.39
C GLN A 287 22.27 -16.76 10.79
N GLU A 288 23.10 -15.77 10.52
CA GLU A 288 24.44 -15.64 11.09
C GLU A 288 24.49 -14.34 11.85
N VAL A 289 24.53 -14.47 13.16
CA VAL A 289 24.49 -13.36 14.10
C VAL A 289 25.88 -13.15 14.65
N ARG A 290 26.32 -11.90 14.70
CA ARG A 290 27.61 -11.55 15.31
C ARG A 290 27.37 -11.09 16.74
N GLY A 291 27.85 -11.89 17.68
CA GLY A 291 27.62 -11.70 19.12
C GLY A 291 26.29 -12.29 19.60
N TYR A 292 25.96 -12.05 20.86
CA TYR A 292 24.75 -12.39 21.60
C TYR A 292 23.52 -11.54 21.21
N GLN A 293 23.43 -11.08 19.96
CA GLN A 293 22.24 -10.33 19.53
C GLN A 293 21.06 -11.29 19.56
N ILE A 294 20.01 -10.89 20.26
CA ILE A 294 18.81 -11.72 20.28
C ILE A 294 18.18 -11.63 18.90
N THR A 295 18.09 -12.77 18.22
CA THR A 295 17.37 -12.89 16.97
C THR A 295 16.04 -13.58 17.18
N ASP A 296 15.07 -13.20 16.36
CA ASP A 296 13.76 -13.81 16.41
C ASP A 296 13.80 -15.12 15.64
N ASP A 297 13.34 -16.20 16.28
CA ASP A 297 13.14 -17.48 15.62
C ASP A 297 12.00 -17.38 14.61
N TRP A 298 10.90 -16.72 14.98
CA TRP A 298 9.73 -16.50 14.13
C TRP A 298 9.11 -15.16 14.52
N THR A 299 8.72 -14.36 13.53
CA THR A 299 7.97 -13.12 13.77
C THR A 299 6.59 -13.23 13.16
N LEU A 300 5.54 -13.07 13.96
CA LEU A 300 4.18 -12.90 13.45
C LEU A 300 3.84 -11.42 13.41
N PHE A 301 3.21 -10.99 12.32
CA PHE A 301 2.78 -9.60 12.16
C PHE A 301 1.38 -9.51 11.57
N ALA A 302 0.66 -8.46 11.97
CA ALA A 302 -0.63 -8.12 11.38
C ALA A 302 -0.80 -6.59 11.36
N GLY A 303 -1.54 -6.05 10.42
CA GLY A 303 -1.74 -4.61 10.34
C GLY A 303 -3.01 -4.23 9.61
N ILE A 304 -3.47 -3.00 9.85
CA ILE A 304 -4.67 -2.42 9.26
C ILE A 304 -4.26 -1.17 8.50
N THR A 305 -4.45 -1.17 7.18
CA THR A 305 -4.10 -0.03 6.34
C THR A 305 -5.35 0.63 5.82
N GLY A 306 -5.51 1.94 6.08
CA GLY A 306 -6.57 2.76 5.50
C GLY A 306 -5.95 3.87 4.66
N THR A 307 -6.27 3.92 3.36
CA THR A 307 -5.72 4.98 2.50
C THR A 307 -6.78 5.94 2.03
N PHE A 308 -6.83 7.11 2.65
CA PHE A 308 -7.80 8.16 2.31
C PHE A 308 -7.18 9.13 1.29
N SER A 309 -8.01 9.67 0.40
CA SER A 309 -7.61 10.78 -0.48
C SER A 309 -8.40 12.00 -0.03
N LEU A 310 -7.69 13.06 0.40
CA LEU A 310 -8.33 14.30 0.88
C LEU A 310 -8.79 15.20 -0.27
N SER A 311 -8.19 15.02 -1.45
CA SER A 311 -8.72 15.53 -2.70
C SER A 311 -9.25 14.35 -3.50
N GLU A 312 -10.46 14.45 -4.03
CA GLU A 312 -10.75 13.71 -5.27
C GLU A 312 -9.60 14.04 -6.23
N PRO A 313 -8.99 13.03 -6.91
CA PRO A 313 -8.10 13.36 -8.01
C PRO A 313 -8.88 14.33 -8.89
N PRO A 314 -8.27 15.45 -9.33
CA PRO A 314 -9.00 16.44 -10.12
C PRO A 314 -9.74 15.68 -11.20
N SER A 315 -11.09 15.74 -11.19
CA SER A 315 -11.87 15.21 -12.29
C SER A 315 -11.23 15.78 -13.53
N GLU A 316 -10.85 14.91 -14.48
CA GLU A 316 -10.03 15.29 -15.63
C GLU A 316 -10.48 16.66 -16.12
N LEU A 317 -9.55 17.64 -16.09
CA LEU A 317 -9.85 18.99 -16.54
C LEU A 317 -10.56 18.85 -17.88
N PRO A 318 -11.72 19.50 -18.08
CA PRO A 318 -12.46 19.40 -19.32
C PRO A 318 -11.47 19.65 -20.45
N SER A 319 -11.25 18.62 -21.26
CA SER A 319 -10.21 18.61 -22.29
C SER A 319 -10.22 19.95 -23.03
N ALA A 320 -9.09 20.66 -22.98
CA ALA A 320 -8.93 21.99 -23.58
C ALA A 320 -9.01 21.97 -25.12
N ASN A 321 -9.42 20.85 -25.73
CA ASN A 321 -9.55 20.65 -27.17
C ASN A 321 -10.99 20.80 -27.70
N SER A 322 -11.93 21.42 -26.96
CA SER A 322 -13.26 21.75 -27.50
C SER A 322 -13.31 23.01 -28.39
N VAL A 323 -12.17 23.60 -28.76
CA VAL A 323 -12.12 24.56 -29.87
C VAL A 323 -11.97 23.77 -31.18
N HIS A 324 -13.10 23.44 -31.79
CA HIS A 324 -13.17 22.86 -33.13
C HIS A 324 -12.37 23.69 -34.16
N PRO A 325 -11.34 23.13 -34.81
CA PRO A 325 -10.86 23.64 -36.08
C PRO A 325 -11.90 23.33 -37.18
N PRO A 326 -12.09 24.21 -38.18
CA PRO A 326 -12.99 23.94 -39.28
C PRO A 326 -12.54 22.69 -40.05
N ALA A 327 -13.50 21.81 -40.29
CA ALA A 327 -13.34 20.48 -40.86
C ALA A 327 -12.52 20.46 -42.16
N ILE A 328 -11.39 19.75 -42.14
CA ILE A 328 -10.77 19.22 -43.36
C ILE A 328 -11.38 17.84 -43.59
N ALA A 329 -12.16 17.72 -44.67
CA ALA A 329 -12.78 16.48 -45.08
C ALA A 329 -11.71 15.41 -45.39
N HIS A 330 -11.71 14.33 -44.62
CA HIS A 330 -11.03 13.07 -44.94
C HIS A 330 -12.08 11.97 -45.11
N ALA A 331 -11.86 11.14 -46.13
CA ALA A 331 -12.77 10.11 -46.61
C ALA A 331 -13.05 9.01 -45.56
N PRO A 332 -14.24 8.40 -45.56
CA PRO A 332 -14.74 7.59 -44.46
C PRO A 332 -14.08 6.21 -44.42
N SER A 333 -13.40 5.90 -43.31
CA SER A 333 -13.24 4.54 -42.84
C SER A 333 -14.32 4.28 -41.80
N LYS A 334 -15.07 3.17 -41.94
CA LYS A 334 -16.17 2.76 -41.07
C LYS A 334 -15.71 2.69 -39.60
N ARG A 335 -15.93 3.75 -38.82
CA ARG A 335 -15.96 3.69 -37.36
C ARG A 335 -17.36 3.30 -36.91
N VAL A 336 -17.48 2.74 -35.71
CA VAL A 336 -18.76 2.62 -35.01
C VAL A 336 -19.26 4.04 -34.79
N ASP A 337 -20.31 4.42 -35.53
CA ASP A 337 -20.88 5.75 -35.41
C ASP A 337 -21.70 5.83 -34.12
N VAL A 338 -21.55 6.95 -33.39
CA VAL A 338 -22.41 7.27 -32.25
C VAL A 338 -23.81 7.52 -32.81
N ALA A 339 -24.75 6.63 -32.49
CA ALA A 339 -26.11 6.61 -33.02
C ALA A 339 -26.96 7.73 -32.40
N VAL A 340 -26.72 8.03 -31.13
CA VAL A 340 -27.39 9.07 -30.36
C VAL A 340 -26.33 9.88 -29.63
N ARG A 341 -26.26 11.17 -29.94
CA ARG A 341 -25.32 12.14 -29.36
C ARG A 341 -26.04 13.10 -28.43
N ASP A 342 -25.29 13.69 -27.52
CA ASP A 342 -25.74 14.83 -26.70
C ASP A 342 -27.01 14.52 -25.87
N GLY A 343 -27.16 13.27 -25.42
CA GLY A 343 -28.25 12.86 -24.51
C GLY A 343 -29.64 12.92 -25.13
N GLN A 344 -29.77 12.94 -26.46
CA GLN A 344 -31.04 13.08 -27.14
C GLN A 344 -31.97 11.87 -26.94
N ALA A 345 -33.28 12.12 -26.90
CA ALA A 345 -34.28 11.05 -26.85
C ALA A 345 -34.21 10.21 -28.12
N PHE A 346 -34.35 8.90 -27.98
CA PHE A 346 -34.39 7.98 -29.11
C PHE A 346 -35.38 6.85 -28.86
N ALA A 347 -35.92 6.28 -29.93
CA ALA A 347 -36.62 5.00 -29.87
C ALA A 347 -35.63 3.88 -30.22
N VAL A 348 -35.58 2.83 -29.40
CA VAL A 348 -34.71 1.66 -29.63
C VAL A 348 -34.87 1.13 -31.06
N ALA A 349 -36.12 1.03 -31.53
CA ALA A 349 -36.44 0.51 -32.86
C ALA A 349 -35.75 1.28 -34.01
N ASP A 350 -35.41 2.55 -33.81
CA ASP A 350 -34.80 3.40 -34.85
C ASP A 350 -33.30 3.10 -35.03
N ILE A 351 -32.66 2.53 -34.01
CA ILE A 351 -31.22 2.22 -34.04
C ILE A 351 -30.92 0.71 -34.21
N LEU A 352 -31.94 -0.15 -34.16
CA LEU A 352 -31.79 -1.57 -34.48
C LEU A 352 -31.48 -1.77 -35.96
N VAL A 353 -30.50 -2.63 -36.27
CA VAL A 353 -30.16 -2.96 -37.67
C VAL A 353 -30.77 -4.31 -38.05
N PRO A 354 -31.65 -4.36 -39.06
CA PRO A 354 -32.29 -5.60 -39.50
C PRO A 354 -31.27 -6.68 -39.88
N ASN A 355 -31.55 -7.93 -39.51
CA ASN A 355 -30.73 -9.11 -39.79
C ASN A 355 -29.30 -9.06 -39.20
N LYS A 356 -29.08 -8.24 -38.17
CA LYS A 356 -27.82 -8.19 -37.42
C LYS A 356 -28.08 -8.26 -35.93
N ILE A 357 -27.11 -8.80 -35.19
CA ILE A 357 -27.09 -8.66 -33.74
C ILE A 357 -26.73 -7.20 -33.44
N THR A 358 -27.61 -6.49 -32.73
CA THR A 358 -27.39 -5.08 -32.36
C THR A 358 -27.02 -4.99 -30.89
N VAL A 359 -25.87 -4.40 -30.59
CA VAL A 359 -25.42 -4.09 -29.23
C VAL A 359 -25.59 -2.59 -29.01
N ILE A 360 -26.46 -2.19 -28.10
CA ILE A 360 -26.58 -0.78 -27.69
C ILE A 360 -25.63 -0.56 -26.51
N ASP A 361 -24.62 0.28 -26.71
CA ASP A 361 -23.64 0.69 -25.70
C ASP A 361 -24.06 2.04 -25.11
N TYR A 362 -24.62 2.01 -23.90
CA TYR A 362 -24.93 3.21 -23.14
C TYR A 362 -23.67 3.68 -22.43
N PHE A 363 -23.11 4.78 -22.91
CA PHE A 363 -21.81 5.28 -22.45
C PHE A 363 -21.87 6.78 -22.15
N ALA A 364 -20.83 7.28 -21.50
CA ALA A 364 -20.56 8.70 -21.40
C ALA A 364 -19.06 8.93 -21.56
N ASP A 365 -18.66 10.09 -22.10
CA ASP A 365 -17.25 10.42 -22.30
C ASP A 365 -16.47 10.53 -20.97
N TRP A 366 -17.16 10.85 -19.87
CA TRP A 366 -16.57 10.91 -18.52
C TRP A 366 -16.42 9.54 -17.84
N CYS A 367 -16.89 8.46 -18.48
CA CYS A 367 -16.85 7.10 -17.92
C CYS A 367 -15.62 6.34 -18.42
N ALA A 368 -14.56 6.30 -17.61
CA ALA A 368 -13.33 5.58 -17.95
C ALA A 368 -13.54 4.09 -18.31
N PRO A 369 -14.33 3.29 -17.56
CA PRO A 369 -14.62 1.91 -17.96
C PRO A 369 -15.37 1.79 -19.30
N CYS A 370 -16.17 2.80 -19.67
CA CYS A 370 -16.89 2.83 -20.93
C CYS A 370 -15.96 3.06 -22.13
N ILE A 371 -14.89 3.85 -21.95
CA ILE A 371 -13.88 4.07 -23.00
C ILE A 371 -13.18 2.75 -23.32
N ALA A 372 -12.70 2.04 -22.29
CA ALA A 372 -12.04 0.74 -22.45
C ALA A 372 -12.96 -0.30 -23.11
N LEU A 373 -14.23 -0.37 -22.69
CA LEU A 373 -15.22 -1.26 -23.31
C LEU A 373 -15.49 -0.90 -24.79
N GLY A 374 -15.56 0.39 -25.11
CA GLY A 374 -15.75 0.87 -26.48
C GLY A 374 -14.65 0.44 -27.44
N GLU A 375 -13.39 0.49 -27.00
CA GLU A 375 -12.25 -0.01 -27.79
C GLU A 375 -12.34 -1.52 -28.04
N GLU A 376 -12.76 -2.27 -27.03
CA GLU A 376 -12.95 -3.72 -27.16
C GLU A 376 -14.07 -4.07 -28.14
N LEU A 377 -15.21 -3.35 -28.06
CA LEU A 377 -16.33 -3.49 -28.99
C LEU A 377 -15.94 -3.14 -30.43
N ASP A 378 -15.13 -2.11 -30.63
CA ASP A 378 -14.61 -1.71 -31.94
C ASP A 378 -13.75 -2.80 -32.59
N VAL A 379 -12.91 -3.48 -31.80
CA VAL A 379 -12.14 -4.64 -32.27
C VAL A 379 -13.08 -5.80 -32.61
N TYR A 380 -14.02 -6.10 -31.72
CA TYR A 380 -14.95 -7.22 -31.89
C TYR A 380 -15.81 -7.09 -33.17
N VAL A 381 -16.36 -5.91 -33.45
CA VAL A 381 -17.21 -5.68 -34.64
C VAL A 381 -16.42 -5.77 -35.95
N LYS A 382 -15.13 -5.41 -35.94
CA LYS A 382 -14.24 -5.61 -37.12
C LYS A 382 -14.08 -7.09 -37.46
N GLU A 383 -13.99 -7.93 -36.44
CA GLU A 383 -13.85 -9.38 -36.58
C GLU A 383 -15.19 -10.08 -36.85
N ASN A 384 -16.31 -9.46 -36.47
CA ASN A 384 -17.66 -10.03 -36.54
C ASN A 384 -18.64 -9.14 -37.33
N PRO A 385 -18.62 -9.16 -38.68
CA PRO A 385 -19.45 -8.26 -39.50
C PRO A 385 -20.97 -8.41 -39.37
N HIS A 386 -21.43 -9.49 -38.73
CA HIS A 386 -22.84 -9.78 -38.43
C HIS A 386 -23.34 -9.08 -37.15
N VAL A 387 -22.42 -8.48 -36.39
CA VAL A 387 -22.69 -7.67 -35.21
C VAL A 387 -22.59 -6.19 -35.57
N VAL A 388 -23.42 -5.36 -34.97
CA VAL A 388 -23.30 -3.91 -35.00
C VAL A 388 -23.38 -3.37 -33.58
N VAL A 389 -22.57 -2.36 -33.29
CA VAL A 389 -22.62 -1.62 -32.03
C VAL A 389 -23.23 -0.26 -32.34
N GLN A 390 -24.20 0.16 -31.54
CA GLN A 390 -24.84 1.47 -31.59
C GLN A 390 -24.58 2.17 -30.26
N ARG A 391 -23.73 3.20 -30.28
CA ARG A 391 -23.37 3.91 -29.06
C ARG A 391 -24.39 5.01 -28.77
N VAL A 392 -24.86 5.07 -27.53
CA VAL A 392 -25.80 6.06 -27.02
C VAL A 392 -25.09 6.85 -25.92
N ASP A 393 -24.77 8.11 -26.22
CA ASP A 393 -24.16 9.02 -25.26
C ASP A 393 -25.24 9.51 -24.29
N ILE A 394 -25.12 9.11 -23.03
CA ILE A 394 -26.08 9.50 -22.01
C ILE A 394 -25.85 10.92 -21.51
N VAL A 395 -24.67 11.51 -21.68
CA VAL A 395 -24.24 12.82 -21.12
C VAL A 395 -24.30 12.89 -19.59
N ASP A 396 -25.48 12.69 -19.00
CA ASP A 396 -25.76 12.62 -17.57
C ASP A 396 -26.96 11.69 -17.30
N TRP A 397 -27.30 11.50 -16.02
CA TRP A 397 -28.40 10.62 -15.60
C TRP A 397 -29.81 11.20 -15.79
N GLU A 398 -29.92 12.49 -16.08
CA GLU A 398 -31.19 13.21 -16.28
C GLU A 398 -31.54 13.35 -17.76
N SER A 399 -30.65 12.92 -18.66
CA SER A 399 -30.81 13.13 -20.08
C SER A 399 -32.00 12.35 -20.67
N PRO A 400 -32.62 12.89 -21.74
CA PRO A 400 -33.65 12.17 -22.47
C PRO A 400 -33.21 10.80 -23.04
N ALA A 401 -31.91 10.57 -23.26
CA ALA A 401 -31.37 9.26 -23.66
C ALA A 401 -31.46 8.20 -22.55
N VAL A 402 -31.43 8.63 -21.28
CA VAL A 402 -31.61 7.75 -20.11
C VAL A 402 -33.09 7.47 -19.85
N ALA A 403 -33.92 8.50 -20.00
CA ALA A 403 -35.32 8.49 -19.61
C ALA A 403 -36.11 7.33 -20.26
N GLY A 404 -36.43 6.31 -19.44
CA GLY A 404 -37.23 5.15 -19.84
C GLY A 404 -36.43 3.95 -20.38
N HIS A 405 -35.10 4.08 -20.53
CA HIS A 405 -34.24 3.01 -21.05
C HIS A 405 -33.38 2.35 -19.97
N ILE A 406 -32.75 3.16 -19.11
CA ILE A 406 -31.83 2.71 -18.05
C ILE A 406 -32.11 3.47 -16.75
N LYS A 407 -31.65 2.94 -15.61
CA LYS A 407 -31.78 3.60 -14.30
C LYS A 407 -30.41 3.91 -13.69
N SER A 408 -30.29 5.00 -12.95
CA SER A 408 -29.01 5.45 -12.36
C SER A 408 -28.43 4.45 -11.37
N GLU A 409 -29.23 3.64 -10.69
CA GLU A 409 -28.74 2.62 -9.74
C GLU A 409 -28.02 1.45 -10.44
N GLN A 410 -28.14 1.32 -11.76
CA GLN A 410 -27.45 0.27 -12.52
C GLN A 410 -25.98 0.62 -12.77
N GLY A 411 -25.66 1.92 -12.86
CA GLY A 411 -24.36 2.44 -13.27
C GLY A 411 -23.98 2.08 -14.72
N ILE A 412 -23.00 2.79 -15.28
CA ILE A 412 -22.44 2.52 -16.63
C ILE A 412 -21.05 1.89 -16.52
N PRO A 413 -20.58 1.12 -17.52
CA PRO A 413 -21.23 0.83 -18.82
C PRO A 413 -22.45 -0.11 -18.71
N ILE A 414 -23.40 0.04 -19.64
CA ILE A 414 -24.53 -0.88 -19.83
C ILE A 414 -24.58 -1.30 -21.30
N LEU A 415 -24.73 -2.61 -21.54
CA LEU A 415 -24.95 -3.16 -22.87
C LEU A 415 -26.34 -3.80 -22.96
N ASP A 416 -27.14 -3.38 -23.94
CA ASP A 416 -28.32 -4.13 -24.36
C ASP A 416 -28.05 -4.87 -25.66
N ILE A 417 -28.25 -6.19 -25.64
CA ILE A 417 -27.95 -7.07 -26.77
C ILE A 417 -29.25 -7.56 -27.37
N TYR A 418 -29.49 -7.22 -28.63
CA TYR A 418 -30.65 -7.61 -29.42
C TYR A 418 -30.27 -8.64 -30.48
N ASP A 419 -31.13 -9.64 -30.69
CA ASP A 419 -30.97 -10.62 -31.76
C ASP A 419 -31.28 -10.04 -33.15
N THR A 420 -31.13 -10.87 -34.19
CA THR A 420 -31.38 -10.50 -35.59
C THR A 420 -32.83 -10.14 -35.89
N HIS A 421 -33.76 -10.45 -34.99
CA HIS A 421 -35.18 -10.11 -35.08
C HIS A 421 -35.54 -8.85 -34.28
N GLY A 422 -34.55 -8.19 -33.67
CA GLY A 422 -34.74 -6.99 -32.85
C GLY A 422 -35.34 -7.28 -31.48
N LYS A 423 -35.26 -8.52 -30.98
CA LYS A 423 -35.68 -8.88 -29.63
C LYS A 423 -34.51 -8.75 -28.66
N LEU A 424 -34.74 -8.08 -27.52
CA LEU A 424 -33.76 -7.99 -26.45
C LEU A 424 -33.48 -9.40 -25.90
N VAL A 425 -32.23 -9.84 -25.98
CA VAL A 425 -31.74 -11.13 -25.47
C VAL A 425 -31.26 -10.98 -24.04
N GLN A 426 -30.40 -9.98 -23.79
CA GLN A 426 -29.76 -9.78 -22.51
C GLN A 426 -29.36 -8.32 -22.30
N ARG A 427 -29.48 -7.85 -21.05
CA ARG A 427 -28.84 -6.62 -20.56
C ARG A 427 -27.64 -7.01 -19.69
N LEU A 428 -26.50 -6.38 -19.89
CA LEU A 428 -25.30 -6.51 -19.07
C LEU A 428 -24.99 -5.16 -18.41
N VAL A 429 -24.74 -5.18 -17.10
CA VAL A 429 -24.44 -3.95 -16.33
C VAL A 429 -23.04 -4.03 -15.72
N GLN A 430 -22.29 -2.92 -15.76
CA GLN A 430 -20.98 -2.77 -15.12
C GLN A 430 -20.04 -3.97 -15.36
N GLY A 431 -19.63 -4.69 -14.31
CA GLY A 431 -18.70 -5.82 -14.40
C GLY A 431 -19.19 -6.96 -15.30
N GLU A 432 -20.51 -7.10 -15.50
CA GLU A 432 -21.08 -8.12 -16.40
C GLU A 432 -20.78 -7.83 -17.88
N THR A 433 -20.49 -6.57 -18.23
CA THR A 433 -20.20 -6.19 -19.63
C THR A 433 -18.99 -6.93 -20.19
N SER A 434 -18.07 -7.40 -19.34
CA SER A 434 -16.95 -8.28 -19.72
C SER A 434 -17.37 -9.60 -20.38
N ARG A 435 -18.63 -10.02 -20.23
CA ARG A 435 -19.19 -11.27 -20.80
C ARG A 435 -19.87 -11.08 -22.14
N PHE A 436 -19.81 -9.91 -22.78
CA PHE A 436 -20.58 -9.63 -24.00
C PHE A 436 -20.29 -10.63 -25.14
N ARG A 437 -19.04 -11.10 -25.28
CA ARG A 437 -18.64 -12.09 -26.31
C ARG A 437 -19.39 -13.41 -26.15
N GLU A 438 -19.41 -13.95 -24.93
CA GLU A 438 -20.11 -15.20 -24.57
C GLU A 438 -21.60 -15.11 -24.95
N VAL A 439 -22.23 -13.97 -24.64
CA VAL A 439 -23.65 -13.75 -24.93
C VAL A 439 -23.90 -13.69 -26.44
N ILE A 440 -23.09 -12.94 -27.18
CA ILE A 440 -23.28 -12.76 -28.64
C ILE A 440 -23.04 -14.09 -29.38
N GLU A 441 -22.00 -14.84 -29.03
CA GLU A 441 -21.72 -16.16 -29.61
C GLU A 441 -22.85 -17.17 -29.34
N GLY A 442 -23.48 -17.06 -28.16
CA GLY A 442 -24.66 -17.86 -27.80
C GLY A 442 -25.91 -17.58 -28.63
N ILE A 443 -26.00 -16.41 -29.29
CA ILE A 443 -27.10 -16.07 -30.21
C ILE A 443 -26.89 -16.74 -31.57
N GLY A 444 -25.67 -16.72 -32.11
CA GLY A 444 -25.36 -17.25 -33.44
C GLY A 444 -25.39 -18.78 -33.57
N SER A 445 -25.44 -19.50 -32.44
CA SER A 445 -25.48 -20.97 -32.37
C SER A 445 -26.90 -21.57 -32.31
N ARG A 446 -27.94 -20.73 -32.35
CA ARG A 446 -29.36 -21.12 -32.37
C ARG A 446 -29.98 -20.83 -33.73
#